data_AF-A0AA45W2A6-F1
#
_entry.id   AF-A0AA45W2A6-F1
#
_cell.length_a   1.000
_cell.length_b   1.000
_cell.length_c   1.000
_cell.angle_alpha   90.00
_cell.angle_beta   90.00
_cell.angle_gamma   90.00
#
_symmetry.space_group_name_H-M   'P 1'
#
loop_
_entity.id
_entity.type
_entity.pdbx_description
1 polymer ?
#
loop_
_entity_poly.entity_id
_entity_poly.type
_entity_poly.pdbx_seq_one_letter_code
_entity_poly.pdbx_strand_id
1 'polypeptide(L)' 'MSDNRTIRGSIDVDHETVARTAYKMANDLWYREHSSDPKASDEAFLKLVSKCSKALRGLIV' A
#
# COMPACT_ATOMS: atom_id res chain seq x y z
N MET A 1 19.48 8.74 -32.37
CA MET A 1 18.10 9.28 -32.28
C MET A 1 17.58 8.88 -30.92
N SER A 2 17.32 9.83 -30.03
CA SER A 2 16.82 9.55 -28.67
C SER A 2 15.30 9.64 -28.67
N ASP A 3 14.62 8.50 -28.45
CA ASP A 3 13.17 8.43 -28.31
C ASP A 3 12.73 9.13 -27.01
N ASN A 4 12.35 10.41 -27.10
CA ASN A 4 11.74 11.15 -26.01
C ASN A 4 10.25 10.80 -25.90
N ARG A 5 9.93 9.58 -25.46
CA ARG A 5 8.56 9.16 -25.17
C ARG A 5 8.22 9.53 -23.73
N THR A 6 7.73 10.75 -23.52
CA THR A 6 7.07 11.09 -22.27
C THR A 6 5.73 10.35 -22.22
N ILE A 7 5.69 9.23 -21.49
CA ILE A 7 4.43 8.55 -21.16
C ILE A 7 3.69 9.44 -20.16
N ARG A 8 2.89 10.40 -20.66
CA ARG A 8 1.85 11.09 -19.88
C ARG A 8 0.64 10.17 -19.81
N GLY A 9 0.76 9.09 -19.04
CA GLY A 9 -0.37 8.29 -18.61
C GLY A 9 -0.79 8.76 -17.23
N SER A 10 -2.02 9.25 -17.09
CA SER A 10 -2.66 9.29 -15.77
C SER A 10 -2.88 7.83 -15.38
N ILE A 11 -2.03 7.29 -14.50
CA ILE A 11 -2.29 5.98 -13.90
C ILE A 11 -3.40 6.23 -12.88
N ASP A 12 -4.65 6.08 -13.30
CA ASP A 12 -5.78 5.98 -12.39
C ASP A 12 -5.65 4.65 -11.65
N VAL A 13 -4.98 4.68 -10.50
CA VAL A 13 -4.96 3.55 -9.58
C VAL A 13 -6.31 3.56 -8.87
N ASP A 14 -7.17 2.60 -9.21
CA ASP A 14 -8.46 2.46 -8.56
C ASP A 14 -8.32 2.26 -7.03
N HIS A 15 -9.37 2.62 -6.28
CA HIS A 15 -9.36 2.53 -4.83
C HIS A 15 -9.14 1.07 -4.36
N GLU A 16 -9.64 0.10 -5.11
CA GLU A 16 -9.52 -1.33 -4.79
C GLU A 16 -8.05 -1.80 -4.83
N THR A 17 -7.29 -1.36 -5.83
CA THR A 17 -5.88 -1.66 -6.05
C THR A 17 -5.03 -1.02 -4.96
N VAL A 18 -5.34 0.21 -4.55
CA VAL A 18 -4.68 0.85 -3.40
C VAL A 18 -4.95 0.04 -2.12
N ALA A 19 -6.20 -0.34 -1.86
CA ALA A 19 -6.56 -1.09 -0.66
C ALA A 19 -5.88 -2.47 -0.63
N ARG A 20 -5.88 -3.20 -1.75
CA ARG A 20 -5.23 -4.51 -1.88
C ARG A 20 -3.71 -4.41 -1.71
N THR A 21 -3.09 -3.39 -2.29
CA THR A 21 -1.65 -3.17 -2.18
C THR A 21 -1.28 -2.77 -0.75
N ALA A 22 -2.05 -1.89 -0.12
CA ALA A 22 -1.85 -1.50 1.28
C ALA A 22 -1.96 -2.71 2.22
N TYR A 23 -2.95 -3.58 2.01
CA TYR A 23 -3.13 -4.79 2.79
C TYR A 23 -1.92 -5.72 2.65
N LYS A 24 -1.43 -5.95 1.43
CA LYS A 24 -0.25 -6.78 1.17
C LYS A 24 1.00 -6.22 1.86
N MET A 25 1.25 -4.91 1.73
CA MET A 25 2.39 -4.25 2.39
C MET A 25 2.30 -4.36 3.92
N ALA A 26 1.11 -4.14 4.49
CA ALA A 26 0.90 -4.26 5.92
C ALA A 26 1.14 -5.70 6.40
N ASN A 27 0.73 -6.70 5.63
CA ASN A 27 0.96 -8.11 5.95
C ASN A 27 2.46 -8.46 5.93
N ASP A 28 3.19 -8.04 4.90
CA ASP A 28 4.64 -8.24 4.80
C ASP A 28 5.39 -7.57 5.95
N LEU A 29 5.00 -6.35 6.33
CA LEU A 29 5.60 -5.63 7.46
C LEU A 29 5.29 -6.32 8.79
N TRP A 30 4.03 -6.74 8.99
CA TRP A 30 3.62 -7.45 10.20
C TRP A 30 4.39 -8.76 10.37
N TYR A 31 4.52 -9.54 9.29
CA TYR A 31 5.23 -10.81 9.33
C TYR A 31 6.71 -10.62 9.67
N ARG A 32 7.35 -9.54 9.18
CA ARG A 32 8.74 -9.21 9.53
C ARG A 32 8.93 -8.88 11.01
N GLU A 33 7.94 -8.25 11.64
CA GLU A 33 8.02 -7.83 13.04
C GLU A 33 7.62 -8.94 14.01
N HIS A 34 6.57 -9.70 13.67
CA HIS A 34 5.94 -10.66 14.58
C HIS A 34 6.13 -12.13 14.19
N SER A 35 6.70 -12.42 13.01
CA SER A 35 6.88 -13.79 12.48
C SER A 35 5.61 -14.65 12.51
N SER A 36 4.44 -14.02 12.41
CA SER A 36 3.13 -14.65 12.50
C SER A 36 2.10 -13.89 11.70
N ASP A 37 0.97 -14.52 11.37
CA ASP A 37 -0.10 -13.88 10.64
C ASP A 37 -0.91 -12.93 11.54
N PRO A 38 -1.26 -11.72 11.06
CA PRO A 38 -2.13 -10.81 11.79
C PRO A 38 -3.56 -11.35 11.85
N LYS A 39 -4.22 -11.18 12.99
CA LYS A 39 -5.67 -11.38 13.07
C LYS A 39 -6.36 -10.18 12.42
N ALA A 40 -7.44 -10.43 11.67
CA ALA A 40 -8.21 -9.35 11.04
C ALA A 40 -8.79 -8.34 12.06
N SER A 41 -8.99 -8.75 13.31
CA SER A 41 -9.48 -7.91 14.41
C SER A 41 -8.37 -7.18 15.18
N ASP A 42 -7.10 -7.35 14.81
CA ASP A 42 -6.00 -6.72 15.52
C ASP A 42 -5.93 -5.23 15.18
N GLU A 43 -6.20 -4.38 16.16
CA GLU A 43 -6.16 -2.93 15.98
C GLU A 43 -4.80 -2.42 15.50
N ALA A 44 -3.71 -3.06 15.91
CA ALA A 44 -2.37 -2.69 15.46
C ALA A 44 -2.19 -2.96 13.97
N PHE A 45 -2.70 -4.10 13.49
CA PHE A 45 -2.69 -4.44 12.08
C PHE A 45 -3.58 -3.49 11.25
N LEU A 46 -4.79 -3.16 11.73
CA LEU A 46 -5.68 -2.22 11.04
C LEU A 46 -5.06 -0.81 10.94
N LYS A 47 -4.37 -0.35 11.99
CA LYS A 47 -3.60 0.91 11.96
C LYS A 47 -2.47 0.84 10.92
N LEU A 48 -1.80 -0.30 10.78
CA LEU A 48 -0.74 -0.50 9.79
C LEU A 48 -1.30 -0.45 8.36
N VAL A 49 -2.41 -1.14 8.08
CA VAL A 49 -3.11 -1.08 6.78
C VAL A 49 -3.51 0.36 6.44
N SER A 50 -4.01 1.13 7.41
CA SER A 50 -4.35 2.54 7.22
C SER A 50 -3.13 3.40 6.87
N LYS A 51 -1.99 3.20 7.56
CA LYS A 51 -0.72 3.88 7.23
C LYS A 51 -0.26 3.57 5.81
N CYS A 52 -0.28 2.30 5.42
CA CYS A 52 0.09 1.88 4.05
C CYS A 52 -0.85 2.50 3.00
N SER A 53 -2.16 2.55 3.29
CA SER A 53 -3.15 3.16 2.40
C SER A 53 -2.92 4.65 2.20
N LYS A 54 -2.61 5.39 3.28
CA LYS A 54 -2.28 6.82 3.20
C LYS A 54 -0.99 7.07 2.41
N ALA A 55 0.04 6.27 2.67
CA ALA A 55 1.32 6.35 1.96
C ALA A 55 1.16 6.14 0.45
N LEU A 56 0.39 5.12 0.04
CA LEU A 56 0.13 4.83 -1.37
C LEU A 56 -0.68 5.92 -2.07
N ARG A 57 -1.55 6.62 -1.34
CA ARG A 57 -2.30 7.77 -1.87
C ARG A 57 -1.47 9.04 -1.96
N GLY A 58 -0.20 9.02 -1.54
CA GLY A 58 0.62 10.23 -1.43
C GLY A 58 0.07 11.22 -0.40
N LEU A 59 -0.81 10.77 0.51
CA LEU A 59 -1.27 11.56 1.65
C LEU A 59 -0.18 11.52 2.71
N ILE A 60 0.87 12.30 2.46
CA ILE A 60 1.91 12.61 3.44
C ILE A 60 1.24 13.54 4.46
N VAL A 61 1.11 13.05 5.70
CA VAL A 61 0.76 13.85 6.88
C VAL A 61 2.07 14.32 7.52
#